data_AF-A0A7C7L118-F1
#
_entry.id   AF-A0A7C7L118-F1
#
_cell.length_a   1.000
_cell.length_b   1.000
_cell.length_c   1.000
_cell.angle_alpha   90.00
_cell.angle_beta   90.00
_cell.angle_gamma   90.00
#
_symmetry.space_group_name_H-M   'P 1'
#
loop_
_entity.id
_entity.type
_entity.pdbx_description
1 polymer ?
#
loop_
_entity_poly.entity_id
_entity_poly.type
_entity_poly.pdbx_seq_one_letter_code
_entity_poly.pdbx_strand_id
1 'polypeptide(L)' 'HSSEANEVLASTPIKGVFLDFVAGKENNINPLIKAGKFIGIGIVNGRNVWVNDIKQ' A
#
# COMPACT_ATOMS: atom_id res chain seq x y z
N HIS A 1 -6.09 5.13 10.59
CA HIS A 1 -4.81 4.88 11.29
C HIS A 1 -3.64 4.57 10.33
N SER A 2 -3.85 4.09 9.10
CA SER A 2 -2.71 3.84 8.18
C SER A 2 -2.14 5.09 7.51
N SER A 3 -2.91 6.19 7.46
CA SER A 3 -2.49 7.47 6.88
C SER A 3 -1.37 8.15 7.67
N GLU A 4 -1.43 8.11 9.01
CA GLU A 4 -0.39 8.68 9.89
C GLU A 4 0.95 7.94 9.71
N ALA A 5 0.91 6.62 9.51
CA ALA A 5 2.11 5.84 9.21
C ALA A 5 2.74 6.20 7.86
N ASN A 6 1.94 6.57 6.85
CA ASN A 6 2.45 6.95 5.53
C ASN A 6 3.27 8.24 5.57
N GLU A 7 2.98 9.16 6.48
CA GLU A 7 3.77 10.39 6.66
C GLU A 7 5.16 10.09 7.22
N VAL A 8 5.25 9.18 8.20
CA VAL A 8 6.53 8.72 8.75
C VAL A 8 7.33 7.95 7.69
N LEU A 9 6.67 7.07 6.93
CA LEU A 9 7.32 6.29 5.86
C LEU A 9 7.80 7.18 4.70
N ALA A 10 7.12 8.30 4.44
CA ALA A 10 7.54 9.26 3.43
C ALA A 10 8.91 9.91 3.76
N SER A 11 9.18 10.21 5.04
CA SER A 11 10.45 10.79 5.48
C SER A 11 11.55 9.75 5.76
N THR A 12 11.19 8.48 5.86
CA THR A 12 12.14 7.39 6.13
C THR A 12 13.08 7.18 4.91
N PRO A 13 14.39 6.94 5.11
CA PRO A 13 15.37 6.77 4.02
C PRO A 13 15.31 5.38 3.37
N ILE A 14 14.12 5.02 2.87
CA ILE A 14 13.86 3.81 2.09
C ILE A 14 13.50 4.16 0.64
N LYS A 15 13.74 3.22 -0.28
CA LYS A 15 13.43 3.37 -1.71
C LYS A 15 11.93 3.28 -2.01
N GLY A 16 11.18 2.53 -1.22
CA GLY A 16 9.77 2.28 -1.47
C GLY A 16 9.10 1.45 -0.37
N VAL A 17 7.79 1.27 -0.52
CA VAL A 17 6.93 0.54 0.41
C VAL A 17 5.97 -0.38 -0.35
N PHE A 18 5.61 -1.49 0.27
CA PHE A 18 4.58 -2.41 -0.22
C PHE A 18 3.40 -2.39 0.77
N LEU A 19 2.21 -2.08 0.26
CA LEU A 19 1.01 -1.89 1.07
C LEU A 19 0.00 -3.01 0.78
N ASP A 20 -0.65 -3.51 1.83
CA ASP A 20 -1.72 -4.50 1.73
C ASP A 20 -3.06 -3.81 1.43
N PHE A 21 -3.61 -4.10 0.25
CA PHE A 21 -4.90 -3.62 -0.24
C PHE A 21 -5.92 -4.76 -0.42
N VAL A 22 -5.64 -5.97 0.10
CA VAL A 22 -6.53 -7.14 0.00
C VAL A 22 -7.91 -6.86 0.59
N ALA A 23 -8.00 -6.02 1.62
CA ALA A 23 -9.27 -5.64 2.25
C ALA A 23 -9.95 -4.42 1.59
N GLY A 24 -9.47 -3.96 0.42
CA GLY A 24 -10.04 -2.83 -0.31
C GLY A 24 -10.02 -1.50 0.46
N LYS A 25 -9.15 -1.36 1.47
CA LYS A 25 -9.19 -0.18 2.35
C LYS A 25 -8.65 1.07 1.66
N GLU A 26 -9.35 2.17 1.90
CA GLU A 26 -8.88 3.52 1.61
C GLU A 26 -7.59 3.80 2.39
N ASN A 27 -6.47 3.79 1.69
CA ASN A 27 -5.17 4.19 2.24
C ASN A 27 -4.66 5.36 1.42
N ASN A 28 -4.51 6.52 2.05
CA ASN A 28 -4.03 7.71 1.36
C ASN A 28 -2.53 7.57 1.09
N ILE A 29 -2.17 7.20 -0.15
CA ILE A 29 -0.79 7.00 -0.60
C ILE A 29 -0.13 8.29 -1.11
N ASN A 30 -0.86 9.41 -1.15
CA ASN A 30 -0.34 10.68 -1.68
C ASN A 30 0.96 11.15 -0.99
N PRO A 31 1.16 11.02 0.34
CA PRO A 31 2.42 11.39 0.98
C PRO A 31 3.62 10.62 0.42
N LEU A 32 3.44 9.32 0.13
CA LEU A 32 4.48 8.45 -0.40
C LEU A 32 4.82 8.79 -1.86
N ILE A 33 3.78 9.08 -2.66
CA ILE A 33 3.94 9.52 -4.06
C ILE A 33 4.72 10.84 -4.11
N LYS A 34 4.31 11.82 -3.30
CA LYS A 34 4.98 13.14 -3.23
C LYS A 34 6.44 13.03 -2.78
N ALA A 35 6.76 12.05 -1.93
CA ALA A 35 8.12 11.76 -1.51
C ALA A 35 8.95 10.95 -2.52
N GLY A 36 8.41 10.67 -3.72
CA GLY A 36 9.11 9.96 -4.79
C GLY A 36 9.39 8.48 -4.48
N LYS A 37 8.62 7.88 -3.57
CA LYS A 37 8.79 6.48 -3.18
C LYS A 37 8.24 5.54 -4.26
N PHE A 38 8.88 4.39 -4.45
CA PHE A 38 8.26 3.28 -5.16
C PHE A 38 7.13 2.69 -4.30
N ILE A 39 5.95 2.44 -4.88
CA ILE A 39 4.78 1.93 -4.15
C ILE A 39 4.31 0.65 -4.81
N GLY A 40 4.41 -0.46 -4.08
CA GLY A 40 3.78 -1.73 -4.46
C GLY A 40 2.42 -1.88 -3.80
N ILE A 41 1.41 -2.30 -4.56
CA ILE A 41 0.04 -2.51 -4.07
C ILE A 41 -0.26 -4.01 -4.09
N GLY A 42 -0.44 -4.60 -2.91
CA GLY A 42 -0.81 -6.00 -2.75
C GLY A 42 -2.32 -6.18 -2.84
N ILE A 43 -2.82 -6.59 -4.01
CA ILE A 43 -4.25 -6.87 -4.24
C ILE A 43 -4.59 -8.37 -4.21
N VAL A 44 -3.58 -9.23 -4.32
CA VAL A 44 -3.74 -10.70 -4.29
C VAL A 44 -3.64 -11.19 -2.84
N ASN A 45 -4.59 -12.01 -2.39
CA ASN A 45 -4.61 -12.47 -1.00
C ASN A 45 -3.73 -13.71 -0.83
N GLY A 46 -2.45 -13.50 -0.51
CA GLY A 46 -1.52 -14.58 -0.18
C GLY A 46 -1.82 -15.33 1.13
N ARG A 47 -2.87 -14.95 1.88
CA ARG A 47 -3.28 -15.57 3.15
C ARG A 47 -4.49 -16.49 3.02
N ASN A 48 -5.02 -16.67 1.81
CA ASN A 48 -6.11 -17.61 1.55
C ASN A 48 -5.95 -18.29 0.19
N VAL A 49 -6.92 -19.13 -0.16
CA VAL A 49 -6.94 -19.91 -1.42
C VAL A 49 -8.11 -19.51 -2.32
N TRP A 50 -8.76 -18.39 -2.03
CA TRP A 50 -9.92 -17.92 -2.79
C TRP A 50 -9.45 -17.27 -4.09
N VAL A 51 -10.17 -17.55 -5.18
CA VAL A 51 -9.90 -16.92 -6.47
C VAL A 51 -10.09 -15.41 -6.35
N ASN A 52 -9.06 -14.65 -6.71
CA ASN A 52 -9.12 -13.19 -6.74
C ASN A 52 -9.99 -12.70 -7.91
N ASP A 53 -10.83 -11.71 -7.64
CA ASP A 53 -11.48 -10.94 -8.70
C ASP A 53 -10.50 -9.88 -9.22
N ILE A 54 -9.97 -10.12 -10.41
CA ILE A 54 -9.00 -9.22 -11.05
C ILE A 54 -9.65 -7.99 -11.72
N LYS A 55 -10.98 -7.90 -11.72
CA LYS A 55 -11.74 -6.78 -12.31
C LYS A 55 -12.20 -5.74 -11.29
N GLN A 56 -11.91 -5.99 -10.01
CA GLN A 56 -12.29 -5.12 -8.89
C GLN A 56 -11.54 -3.79 -8.89
#